data_AF-A0A0S7ZR56-F1
#
_entry.id   AF-A0A0S7ZR56-F1
#
_cell.length_a   1.000
_cell.length_b   1.000
_cell.length_c   1.000
_cell.angle_alpha   90.00
_cell.angle_beta   90.00
_cell.angle_gamma   90.00
#
_symmetry.space_group_name_H-M   'P 1'
#
loop_
_entity.id
_entity.type
_entity.pdbx_description
1 polymer ?
#
loop_
_entity_poly.entity_id
_entity_poly.type
_entity_poly.pdbx_seq_one_letter_code
_entity_poly.pdbx_strand_id
1 'polypeptide(L)'
;HVFHTTDDVFVPSDFVGLEQDLRVGGRLNPISPPTIPHRLLMRENCIACHSGPAAREEIRTAHPERVRCTQCHVPVSVRSEFDSQLGAGPASADSAQTDPE
;
A
#
# COMPACT_ATOMS: atom_id res chain seq x y z
N HIS A 1 -4.49 25.11 -18.27
CA HIS A 1 -3.07 25.01 -17.88
C HIS A 1 -2.55 26.43 -17.70
N VAL A 2 -2.14 26.81 -16.49
CA VAL A 2 -1.52 28.11 -16.20
C VAL A 2 -0.06 27.82 -15.86
N PHE A 3 0.86 28.43 -16.60
CA PHE A 3 2.29 28.30 -16.36
C PHE A 3 2.72 29.42 -15.41
N HIS A 4 3.40 29.06 -14.31
CA HIS A 4 4.06 30.00 -13.43
C HIS A 4 5.57 29.86 -13.59
N THR A 5 6.25 30.99 -13.79
CA THR A 5 7.70 31.09 -13.77
C THR A 5 8.10 31.64 -12.41
N THR A 6 8.89 30.89 -11.67
CA THR A 6 9.36 31.28 -10.33
C THR A 6 10.86 31.03 -10.28
N ASP A 7 11.63 31.91 -9.65
CA ASP A 7 13.09 31.77 -9.55
C ASP A 7 13.56 30.96 -8.32
N ASP A 8 12.65 30.57 -7.39
CA ASP A 8 13.02 29.97 -6.08
C ASP A 8 12.28 28.67 -5.66
N VAL A 9 11.47 28.01 -6.50
CA VAL A 9 10.41 27.12 -5.96
C VAL A 9 10.64 25.61 -6.13
N PHE A 10 11.83 25.16 -6.54
CA PHE A 10 12.14 23.72 -6.60
C PHE A 10 13.25 23.34 -5.62
N VAL A 11 12.85 23.08 -4.38
CA VAL A 11 13.69 22.41 -3.37
C VAL A 11 13.50 20.90 -3.52
N PRO A 12 14.56 20.08 -3.42
CA PRO A 12 14.42 18.62 -3.44
C PRO A 12 13.46 18.15 -2.34
N SER A 13 12.66 17.13 -2.67
CA SER A 13 11.75 16.51 -1.71
C SER A 13 12.47 15.41 -0.95
N ASP A 14 12.41 15.47 0.38
CA ASP A 14 12.86 14.39 1.28
C ASP A 14 11.82 13.25 1.39
N PHE A 15 10.82 13.21 0.49
CA PHE A 15 9.79 12.18 0.52
C PHE A 15 10.37 10.82 0.14
N VAL A 16 10.60 10.00 1.16
CA VAL A 16 10.86 8.57 1.00
C VAL A 16 9.51 7.85 0.94
N GLY A 17 9.17 7.32 -0.24
CA GLY A 17 7.93 6.58 -0.43
C GLY A 17 7.80 5.38 0.51
N LEU A 18 6.58 5.02 0.85
CA LEU A 18 6.31 3.88 1.72
C LEU A 18 6.61 2.55 1.00
N GLU A 19 7.29 1.63 1.69
CA GLU A 19 7.53 0.28 1.22
C GLU A 19 6.20 -0.44 0.90
N GLN A 20 6.16 -1.19 -0.20
CA GLN A 20 4.99 -1.92 -0.67
C GLN A 20 5.31 -3.42 -0.67
N ASP A 21 4.45 -4.24 -0.06
CA ASP A 21 4.46 -5.68 -0.32
C ASP A 21 3.72 -5.96 -1.63
N LEU A 22 4.46 -6.36 -2.66
CA LEU A 22 3.93 -6.65 -4.00
C LEU A 22 3.58 -8.13 -4.19
N ARG A 23 3.57 -8.93 -3.12
CA ARG A 23 3.15 -10.34 -3.18
C ARG A 23 1.66 -10.45 -3.43
N VAL A 24 1.24 -11.65 -3.84
CA VAL A 24 -0.18 -11.97 -4.04
C VAL A 24 -0.89 -11.97 -2.68
N GLY A 25 -2.02 -11.26 -2.60
CA GLY A 25 -2.87 -11.25 -1.42
C GLY A 25 -3.37 -12.66 -1.07
N GLY A 26 -3.24 -13.03 0.21
CA GLY A 26 -3.73 -14.30 0.72
C GLY A 26 -5.25 -14.43 0.57
N ARG A 27 -5.73 -15.67 0.48
CA ARG A 27 -7.17 -16.00 0.45
C ARG A 27 -7.41 -17.29 1.23
N LEU A 28 -8.58 -17.39 1.85
CA LEU A 28 -8.95 -18.55 2.65
C LEU A 28 -9.17 -19.81 1.79
N ASN A 29 -9.82 -19.65 0.64
CA ASN A 29 -10.09 -20.72 -0.32
C ASN A 29 -10.11 -20.16 -1.76
N PRO A 30 -10.15 -21.00 -2.82
CA PRO A 30 -10.04 -20.55 -4.20
C PRO A 30 -11.11 -19.54 -4.65
N ILE A 31 -12.31 -19.59 -4.05
CA ILE A 31 -13.43 -18.69 -4.37
C ILE A 31 -13.48 -17.44 -3.49
N SER A 32 -12.64 -17.36 -2.46
CA SER A 32 -12.60 -16.20 -1.57
C SER A 32 -11.86 -15.03 -2.23
N PRO A 33 -12.32 -13.78 -2.02
CA PRO A 33 -11.58 -12.60 -2.45
C PRO A 33 -10.18 -12.59 -1.83
N PRO A 34 -9.11 -12.31 -2.59
CA PRO A 34 -7.80 -12.06 -2.03
C PRO A 34 -7.79 -10.79 -1.18
N THR A 35 -6.97 -10.77 -0.14
CA THR A 35 -6.68 -9.55 0.62
C THR A 35 -5.92 -8.53 -0.23
N ILE A 36 -5.93 -7.26 0.17
CA ILE A 36 -5.14 -6.21 -0.47
C ILE A 36 -3.75 -6.20 0.19
N PRO A 37 -2.67 -6.57 -0.53
CA PRO A 37 -1.33 -6.74 0.04
C PRO A 37 -0.55 -5.41 0.17
N HIS A 38 -1.09 -4.31 -0.36
CA HIS A 38 -0.45 -3.00 -0.36
C HIS A 38 -1.31 -1.94 0.34
N ARG A 39 -0.71 -0.78 0.63
CA ARG A 39 -1.46 0.34 1.23
C ARG A 39 -2.40 0.98 0.20
N LEU A 40 -3.48 1.58 0.70
CA LEU A 40 -4.49 2.23 -0.13
C LEU A 40 -4.28 3.73 -0.30
N LEU A 41 -3.57 4.38 0.61
CA LEU A 41 -3.30 5.82 0.54
C LEU A 41 -2.63 6.16 -0.80
N MET A 42 -3.24 7.06 -1.57
CA MET A 42 -2.81 7.46 -2.92
C MET A 42 -2.91 6.33 -3.98
N ARG A 43 -3.70 5.29 -3.70
CA ARG A 43 -3.96 4.12 -4.57
C ARG A 43 -5.43 3.66 -4.51
N GLU A 44 -6.33 4.59 -4.21
CA GLU A 44 -7.76 4.33 -4.04
C GLU A 44 -8.46 4.04 -5.37
N ASN A 45 -7.86 4.46 -6.49
CA ASN A 45 -8.34 4.14 -7.84
C ASN A 45 -7.87 2.76 -8.29
N CYS A 46 -8.50 1.70 -7.79
CA CYS A 46 -8.10 0.31 -8.00
C CYS A 46 -7.96 -0.06 -9.49
N ILE A 47 -8.86 0.43 -10.34
CA ILE A 47 -8.91 0.08 -11.76
C ILE A 47 -7.74 0.66 -12.57
N ALA A 48 -7.00 1.64 -12.01
CA ALA A 48 -5.79 2.17 -12.65
C ALA A 48 -4.72 1.08 -12.87
N CYS A 49 -4.69 0.06 -12.02
CA CYS A 49 -3.73 -1.05 -12.10
C CYS A 49 -4.39 -2.41 -12.32
N HIS A 50 -5.61 -2.62 -11.83
CA HIS A 50 -6.29 -3.93 -11.83
C HIS A 50 -7.21 -4.14 -13.05
N SER A 51 -7.23 -3.22 -14.02
CA SER A 51 -8.11 -3.31 -15.18
C SER A 51 -7.42 -2.87 -16.49
N GLY A 52 -8.02 -3.27 -17.61
CA GLY A 52 -7.55 -2.88 -18.94
C GLY A 52 -6.33 -3.66 -19.44
N PRO A 53 -5.92 -3.41 -20.69
CA PRO A 53 -4.84 -4.16 -21.34
C PRO A 53 -3.45 -3.88 -20.73
N ALA A 54 -3.27 -2.73 -20.08
CA ALA A 54 -2.02 -2.35 -19.42
C ALA A 54 -1.86 -3.00 -18.02
N ALA A 55 -2.94 -3.52 -17.43
CA ALA A 55 -2.84 -4.28 -16.20
C ALA A 55 -2.11 -5.59 -16.44
N ARG A 56 -1.20 -5.95 -15.52
CA ARG A 56 -0.59 -7.29 -15.48
C ARG A 56 -1.67 -8.35 -15.32
N GLU A 57 -1.58 -9.45 -16.07
CA GLU A 57 -2.60 -10.49 -16.10
C GLU A 57 -2.88 -11.05 -14.69
N GLU A 58 -1.83 -11.20 -13.89
CA GLU A 58 -1.89 -11.80 -12.56
C GLU A 58 -2.67 -10.97 -11.53
N ILE A 59 -2.84 -9.67 -11.76
CA ILE A 59 -3.55 -8.77 -10.86
C ILE A 59 -4.91 -8.31 -11.42
N ARG A 60 -5.29 -8.73 -12.62
CA ARG A 60 -6.56 -8.30 -13.21
C ARG A 60 -7.73 -8.78 -12.37
N THR A 61 -8.70 -7.88 -12.16
CA THR A 61 -9.96 -8.28 -11.55
C THR A 61 -10.82 -9.05 -12.55
N ALA A 62 -11.43 -10.15 -12.10
CA ALA A 62 -12.38 -10.91 -12.90
C ALA A 62 -13.76 -10.26 -12.99
N HIS A 63 -14.00 -9.21 -12.20
CA HIS A 63 -15.31 -8.57 -12.06
C HIS A 63 -15.17 -7.04 -11.94
N PRO A 64 -14.74 -6.36 -13.03
CA PRO A 64 -14.54 -4.91 -13.04
C PRO A 64 -15.84 -4.11 -12.83
N GLU A 65 -17.00 -4.73 -13.05
CA GLU A 65 -18.31 -4.14 -12.80
C GLU A 65 -18.60 -3.94 -11.29
N ARG A 66 -17.88 -4.64 -10.41
CA ARG A 66 -18.02 -4.52 -8.95
C ARG A 66 -17.16 -3.36 -8.43
N VAL A 67 -17.66 -2.14 -8.62
CA VAL A 67 -16.92 -0.89 -8.37
C VAL A 67 -16.55 -0.64 -6.90
N ARG A 68 -17.19 -1.32 -5.94
CA ARG A 68 -16.91 -1.16 -4.50
C ARG A 68 -15.95 -2.25 -4.01
N CYS A 69 -14.70 -2.21 -4.49
CA CYS A 69 -13.71 -3.28 -4.29
C CYS A 69 -13.49 -3.64 -2.81
N THR A 70 -13.46 -2.63 -1.93
CA THR A 70 -13.25 -2.81 -0.48
C THR A 70 -14.43 -3.41 0.27
N GLN A 71 -15.56 -3.65 -0.41
CA GLN A 71 -16.65 -4.44 0.17
C GLN A 71 -16.28 -5.91 0.35
N CYS A 72 -15.37 -6.42 -0.49
CA CYS A 72 -14.96 -7.83 -0.46
C CYS A 72 -13.45 -7.99 -0.22
N HIS A 73 -12.63 -7.11 -0.78
CA HIS A 73 -11.18 -7.14 -0.62
C HIS A 73 -10.77 -6.29 0.58
N VAL A 74 -10.22 -6.93 1.62
CA VAL A 74 -9.81 -6.27 2.86
C VAL A 74 -8.29 -6.11 2.89
N PRO A 75 -7.75 -4.95 3.33
CA PRO A 75 -6.31 -4.79 3.54
C PRO A 75 -5.75 -5.80 4.52
N VAL A 76 -4.53 -6.27 4.27
CA VAL A 76 -3.80 -7.04 5.29
C VAL A 76 -3.49 -6.11 6.46
N SER A 77 -4.11 -6.37 7.61
CA SER A 77 -3.71 -5.80 8.89
C SER A 77 -2.92 -6.86 9.65
N VAL A 78 -1.64 -6.64 9.89
CA VAL A 78 -0.90 -7.39 10.91
C VAL A 78 -1.39 -6.92 12.28
N ARG A 79 -2.43 -7.58 12.80
CA ARG A 79 -2.85 -7.43 14.19
C ARG A 79 -2.54 -8.73 14.93
N SER A 80 -1.64 -8.68 15.90
CA SER A 80 -1.52 -9.71 16.92
C SER A 80 -2.73 -9.56 17.85
N GLU A 81 -3.88 -10.10 17.43
CA GLU A 81 -5.17 -9.86 18.10
C GLU A 81 -5.22 -10.40 19.54
N PHE A 82 -4.25 -11.21 19.98
CA PHE A 82 -4.05 -11.61 21.37
C PHE A 82 -2.56 -11.83 21.69
N ASP A 83 -1.77 -10.75 21.83
CA ASP A 83 -0.48 -10.84 22.51
C ASP A 83 -0.70 -10.76 24.03
N SER A 84 -1.17 -11.88 24.59
CA SER A 84 -1.44 -12.01 26.02
C SER A 84 -0.12 -12.08 26.79
N GLN A 85 0.27 -10.96 27.39
CA GLN A 85 1.12 -10.92 28.59
C GLN A 85 2.54 -11.52 28.49
N LEU A 86 3.36 -11.16 27.52
CA LEU A 86 4.81 -11.28 27.69
C LEU A 86 5.49 -10.01 27.22
N GLY A 87 6.12 -9.29 28.16
CA GLY A 87 6.92 -8.12 27.86
C GLY A 87 8.01 -8.46 26.85
N ALA A 88 7.85 -7.97 25.63
CA ALA A 88 8.93 -7.75 24.70
C ALA A 88 8.76 -6.32 24.19
N GLY A 89 9.77 -5.50 24.47
CA GLY A 89 9.80 -4.08 24.13
C GLY A 89 9.65 -3.82 22.62
N PRO A 90 9.65 -2.53 22.22
CA PRO A 90 9.44 -2.17 20.83
C PRO A 90 10.52 -2.83 19.97
N ALA A 91 10.11 -3.69 19.04
CA ALA A 91 10.93 -4.04 17.89
C ALA A 91 11.07 -2.77 17.03
N SER A 92 12.02 -1.97 17.47
CA SER A 92 12.59 -0.77 16.90
C SER A 92 12.87 -0.89 15.42
N ALA A 93 12.58 0.18 14.67
CA ALA A 93 13.65 1.03 14.11
C ALA A 93 13.02 2.16 13.30
N ASP A 94 12.91 3.34 13.91
CA ASP A 94 13.12 4.57 13.14
C ASP A 94 13.51 5.72 14.08
N SER A 95 14.81 5.97 14.19
CA SER A 95 15.41 7.22 14.67
C SER A 95 16.86 7.22 14.22
N ALA A 96 17.10 7.82 13.07
CA ALA A 96 18.42 8.28 12.67
C ALA A 96 18.90 9.36 13.65
N GLN A 97 20.08 9.19 14.23
CA GLN A 97 20.99 10.30 14.55
C GLN A 97 22.43 9.76 14.65
N THR A 98 23.13 9.80 13.53
CA THR A 98 24.58 9.94 13.49
C THR A 98 24.89 11.42 13.61
N ASP A 99 25.63 11.81 14.64
CA ASP A 99 26.40 13.06 14.67
C ASP A 99 27.89 12.74 14.90
N PRO A 100 28.81 13.50 14.29
CA PRO A 100 30.25 13.25 14.28
C PRO A 100 30.95 13.79 15.53
N GLU A 101 32.24 13.42 15.68
CA GLU A 101 33.19 13.86 16.73
C GLU A 101 33.23 15.37 17.02
#